data_AF-A0A2K8SPQ9-F1
#
_entry.id   AF-A0A2K8SPQ9-F1
#
_cell.length_a   1.000
_cell.length_b   1.000
_cell.length_c   1.000
_cell.angle_alpha   90.00
_cell.angle_beta   90.00
_cell.angle_gamma   90.00
#
_symmetry.space_group_name_H-M   'P 1'
#
loop_
_entity.id
_entity.type
_entity.pdbx_description
1 polymer ?
#
loop_
_entity_poly.entity_id
_entity_poly.type
_entity_poly.pdbx_seq_one_letter_code
_entity_poly.pdbx_strand_id
1 'polypeptide(L)'
;MAALALLLTNPVTPVVALPQKTNQPLTDERSQPLKDTLIVPGERVGQITRTTTKQDLVKLFGASHLVDKTISGAEGMGSFAATQVNLNQGQSLLVVWSDNTRTKPLDVRNLAWAWKTREGIGVGTPLSELRNYVRS
;
A
#
# COMPACT_ATOMS: atom_id res chain seq x y z
N MET A 1 -29.94 -23.16 78.86
CA MET A 1 -30.64 -23.57 77.63
C MET A 1 -29.66 -23.41 76.49
N ALA A 2 -29.04 -24.51 76.04
CA ALA A 2 -28.07 -24.53 74.96
C ALA A 2 -28.79 -24.62 73.61
N ALA A 3 -28.41 -23.79 72.65
CA ALA A 3 -28.86 -23.90 71.27
C ALA A 3 -27.63 -24.08 70.36
N LEU A 4 -27.59 -25.27 69.77
CA LEU A 4 -26.65 -25.77 68.78
C LEU A 4 -27.07 -25.22 67.41
N ALA A 5 -26.15 -24.60 66.66
CA ALA A 5 -26.38 -24.26 65.26
C ALA A 5 -25.15 -24.62 64.43
N LEU A 6 -25.32 -25.64 63.58
CA LEU A 6 -24.42 -26.06 62.51
C LEU A 6 -24.27 -24.93 61.49
N LEU A 7 -23.04 -24.58 61.10
CA LEU A 7 -22.77 -23.90 59.83
C LEU A 7 -21.74 -24.69 59.02
N LEU A 8 -22.21 -25.09 57.84
CA LEU A 8 -21.57 -25.91 56.84
C LEU A 8 -20.33 -25.21 56.26
N THR A 9 -19.28 -25.98 56.05
CA THR A 9 -18.06 -25.59 55.37
C THR A 9 -18.28 -25.55 53.85
N ASN A 10 -17.95 -24.44 53.20
CA ASN A 10 -17.82 -24.37 51.74
C ASN A 10 -16.33 -24.30 51.37
N PRO A 11 -15.80 -25.21 50.54
CA PRO A 11 -14.47 -25.01 49.97
C PRO A 11 -14.55 -23.98 48.84
N VAL A 12 -13.76 -22.91 48.97
CA VAL A 12 -13.44 -22.01 47.86
C VAL A 12 -12.60 -22.79 46.85
N THR A 13 -13.11 -22.99 45.64
CA THR A 13 -12.32 -23.49 44.52
C THR A 13 -11.49 -22.33 43.95
N PRO A 14 -10.17 -22.50 43.74
CA PRO A 14 -9.41 -21.53 42.95
C PRO A 14 -9.78 -21.72 41.48
N VAL A 15 -10.40 -20.70 40.88
CA VAL A 15 -10.48 -20.58 39.41
C VAL A 15 -9.07 -20.37 38.91
N VAL A 16 -8.43 -21.43 38.43
CA VAL A 16 -7.23 -21.36 37.61
C VAL A 16 -7.65 -20.67 36.30
N ALA A 17 -7.24 -19.41 36.13
CA ALA A 17 -7.33 -18.73 34.86
C ALA A 17 -6.42 -19.46 33.86
N LEU A 18 -7.02 -20.19 32.93
CA LEU A 18 -6.31 -20.79 31.80
C LEU A 18 -5.71 -19.65 30.95
N PRO A 19 -4.44 -19.75 30.52
CA PRO A 19 -3.88 -18.81 29.56
C PRO A 19 -4.69 -18.93 28.27
N GLN A 20 -5.42 -17.88 27.92
CA GLN A 20 -6.08 -17.79 26.62
C GLN A 20 -4.97 -17.71 25.57
N LYS A 21 -4.60 -18.87 25.04
CA LYS A 21 -3.83 -19.00 23.80
C LYS A 21 -4.68 -18.39 22.70
N THR A 22 -4.48 -17.10 22.45
CA THR A 22 -5.05 -16.40 21.30
C THR A 22 -4.45 -17.04 20.05
N ASN A 23 -5.05 -18.13 19.58
CA ASN A 23 -4.85 -18.65 18.23
C ASN A 23 -5.58 -17.70 17.26
N GLN A 24 -5.26 -16.41 17.31
CA GLN A 24 -5.41 -15.59 16.13
C GLN A 24 -4.27 -16.04 15.22
N PRO A 25 -4.56 -16.58 14.02
CA PRO A 25 -3.55 -16.49 13.00
C PRO A 25 -3.27 -14.98 12.88
N LEU A 26 -2.07 -14.57 13.30
CA LEU A 26 -1.43 -13.41 12.70
C LEU A 26 -1.34 -13.81 11.23
N THR A 27 -2.41 -13.53 10.51
CA THR A 27 -2.36 -13.51 9.07
C THR A 27 -1.47 -12.33 8.82
N ASP A 28 -0.17 -12.60 8.73
CA ASP A 28 0.72 -11.80 7.92
C ASP A 28 -0.09 -11.62 6.63
N GLU A 29 -0.67 -10.44 6.45
CA GLU A 29 -1.12 -9.97 5.14
C GLU A 29 0.15 -9.87 4.32
N ARG A 30 0.63 -11.03 3.87
CA ARG A 30 1.69 -11.16 2.90
C ARG A 30 1.07 -10.63 1.63
N SER A 31 1.11 -9.31 1.49
CA SER A 31 0.54 -8.55 0.39
C SER A 31 1.00 -9.26 -0.87
N GLN A 32 0.03 -9.84 -1.59
CA GLN A 32 0.34 -10.64 -2.75
C GLN A 32 1.23 -9.79 -3.67
N PRO A 33 2.36 -10.32 -4.15
CA PRO A 33 3.25 -9.54 -5.00
C PRO A 33 2.46 -8.98 -6.18
N LEU A 34 2.61 -7.67 -6.41
CA LEU A 34 1.90 -7.02 -7.51
C LEU A 34 2.27 -7.71 -8.82
N LYS A 35 1.26 -8.26 -9.50
CA LYS A 35 1.48 -9.10 -10.69
C LYS A 35 1.91 -8.31 -11.93
N ASP A 36 1.64 -7.00 -11.96
CA ASP A 36 1.89 -6.16 -13.13
C ASP A 36 2.62 -4.88 -12.74
N THR A 37 3.95 -4.90 -12.93
CA THR A 37 4.83 -3.72 -12.79
C THR A 37 5.34 -3.20 -14.14
N LEU A 38 4.72 -3.63 -15.24
CA LEU A 38 5.14 -3.23 -16.59
C LEU A 38 4.77 -1.77 -16.87
N ILE A 39 5.73 -1.01 -17.37
CA ILE A 39 5.52 0.33 -17.90
C ILE A 39 5.36 0.22 -19.42
N VAL A 40 4.26 0.76 -19.94
CA VAL A 40 4.07 1.01 -21.36
C VAL A 40 4.00 2.52 -21.55
N PRO A 41 5.09 3.17 -22.00
CA PRO A 41 5.15 4.62 -22.13
C PRO A 41 3.98 5.18 -22.97
N GLY A 42 3.38 6.27 -22.50
CA GLY A 42 2.20 6.89 -23.15
C GLY A 42 0.87 6.18 -22.90
N GLU A 43 0.87 4.94 -22.39
CA GLU A 43 -0.33 4.12 -22.21
C GLU A 43 -0.65 3.85 -20.73
N ARG A 44 0.25 3.16 -20.01
CA ARG A 44 -0.01 2.68 -18.63
C ARG A 44 1.25 2.43 -17.80
N VAL A 45 1.07 2.44 -16.48
CA VAL A 45 2.06 2.01 -15.48
C VAL A 45 1.42 0.92 -14.62
N GLY A 46 1.79 -0.34 -14.86
CA GLY A 46 1.01 -1.48 -14.40
C GLY A 46 -0.45 -1.32 -14.81
N GLN A 47 -1.35 -1.45 -13.84
CA GLN A 47 -2.79 -1.29 -14.06
C GLN A 47 -3.28 0.17 -14.05
N ILE A 48 -2.38 1.15 -13.85
CA ILE A 48 -2.74 2.57 -13.82
C ILE A 48 -2.71 3.13 -15.25
N THR A 49 -3.82 3.69 -15.68
CA THR A 49 -4.05 4.28 -17.01
C THR A 49 -4.51 5.73 -16.88
N ARG A 50 -4.70 6.43 -18.01
CA ARG A 50 -5.19 7.82 -18.04
C ARG A 50 -6.60 8.02 -17.48
N THR A 51 -7.37 6.94 -17.30
CA THR A 51 -8.74 6.97 -16.76
C THR A 51 -8.85 6.37 -15.37
N THR A 52 -7.74 5.96 -14.76
CA THR A 52 -7.74 5.36 -13.42
C THR A 52 -8.12 6.39 -12.39
N THR A 53 -9.15 6.14 -11.59
CA THR A 53 -9.55 7.02 -10.48
C THR A 53 -8.87 6.61 -9.16
N LYS A 54 -8.94 7.46 -8.14
CA LYS A 54 -8.53 7.08 -6.76
C LYS A 54 -9.31 5.87 -6.24
N GLN A 55 -10.59 5.75 -6.57
CA GLN A 55 -11.39 4.59 -6.17
C GLN A 55 -10.87 3.31 -6.83
N ASP A 56 -10.40 3.40 -8.08
CA ASP A 56 -9.78 2.26 -8.74
C ASP A 56 -8.44 1.91 -8.10
N LEU A 57 -7.63 2.89 -7.69
CA LEU A 57 -6.42 2.61 -6.88
C LEU A 57 -6.76 1.85 -5.60
N VAL A 58 -7.85 2.20 -4.91
CA VAL A 58 -8.30 1.47 -3.71
C VAL A 58 -8.67 0.03 -4.04
N LYS A 59 -9.37 -0.21 -5.15
CA LYS A 59 -9.72 -1.57 -5.60
C LYS A 59 -8.49 -2.39 -6.00
N LEU A 60 -7.52 -1.75 -6.65
CA LEU A 60 -6.31 -2.40 -7.18
C LEU A 60 -5.29 -2.71 -6.09
N PHE A 61 -5.13 -1.80 -5.13
CA PHE A 61 -4.00 -1.81 -4.20
C PHE A 61 -4.41 -1.90 -2.74
N GLY A 62 -5.70 -1.73 -2.40
CA GLY A 62 -6.17 -1.66 -1.02
C GLY A 62 -5.91 -0.28 -0.38
N ALA A 63 -6.87 0.21 0.41
CA ALA A 63 -6.78 1.55 0.99
C ALA A 63 -5.59 1.72 1.96
N SER A 64 -5.18 0.65 2.65
CA SER A 64 -4.04 0.62 3.58
C SER A 64 -2.69 0.94 2.91
N HIS A 65 -2.58 0.71 1.61
CA HIS A 65 -1.37 0.97 0.82
C HIS A 65 -1.34 2.37 0.21
N LEU A 66 -2.36 3.20 0.45
CA LEU A 66 -2.50 4.50 -0.19
C LEU A 66 -2.40 5.64 0.82
N VAL A 67 -1.55 6.63 0.52
CA VAL A 67 -1.43 7.85 1.31
C VAL A 67 -1.69 9.05 0.41
N ASP A 68 -2.77 9.77 0.67
CA ASP A 68 -3.07 11.00 -0.05
C ASP A 68 -2.20 12.15 0.47
N LYS A 69 -1.75 12.98 -0.47
CA LYS A 69 -0.84 14.09 -0.22
C LYS A 69 -1.17 15.27 -1.13
N THR A 70 -0.62 16.41 -0.75
CA THR A 70 -0.51 17.59 -1.61
C THR A 70 0.97 17.84 -1.88
N ILE A 71 1.32 18.06 -3.14
CA ILE A 71 2.71 18.30 -3.57
C ILE A 71 2.82 19.64 -4.28
N SER A 72 3.93 20.34 -4.09
CA SER A 72 4.18 21.59 -4.81
C SER A 72 4.47 21.31 -6.29
N GLY A 73 3.93 22.16 -7.15
CA GLY A 73 4.28 22.25 -8.56
C GLY A 73 5.64 22.89 -8.79
N ALA A 74 6.16 22.72 -10.00
CA ALA A 74 7.32 23.48 -10.46
C ALA A 74 6.95 24.96 -10.61
N GLU A 75 7.94 25.85 -10.47
CA GLU A 75 7.88 27.24 -10.98
C GLU A 75 6.61 28.03 -10.62
N GLY A 76 6.12 27.89 -9.38
CA GLY A 76 4.93 28.65 -8.94
C GLY A 76 3.60 28.16 -9.52
N MET A 77 3.55 26.99 -10.16
CA MET A 77 2.31 26.35 -10.66
C MET A 77 1.32 25.92 -9.57
N GLY A 78 1.56 26.33 -8.32
CA GLY A 78 0.70 25.99 -7.18
C GLY A 78 0.95 24.59 -6.65
N SER A 79 -0.12 23.91 -6.24
CA SER A 79 -0.07 22.60 -5.58
C SER A 79 -0.98 21.60 -6.28
N PHE A 80 -0.58 20.34 -6.28
CA PHE A 80 -1.29 19.24 -6.90
C PHE A 80 -1.73 18.22 -5.86
N ALA A 81 -2.93 17.67 -6.03
CA ALA A 81 -3.32 16.47 -5.32
C ALA A 81 -2.47 15.28 -5.82
N ALA A 82 -2.05 14.43 -4.89
CA ALA A 82 -1.33 13.21 -5.20
C ALA A 82 -1.76 12.06 -4.29
N THR A 83 -1.49 10.84 -4.74
CA THR A 83 -1.67 9.61 -3.97
C THR A 83 -0.41 8.79 -4.07
N GLN A 84 0.28 8.62 -2.95
CA GLN A 84 1.40 7.69 -2.81
C GLN A 84 0.84 6.27 -2.71
N VAL A 85 1.35 5.37 -3.54
CA VAL A 85 1.08 3.93 -3.49
C VAL A 85 2.31 3.26 -2.88
N ASN A 86 2.14 2.57 -1.75
CA ASN A 86 3.17 1.86 -1.02
C ASN A 86 2.76 0.41 -0.84
N LEU A 87 3.22 -0.45 -1.75
CA LEU A 87 2.96 -1.90 -1.70
C LEU A 87 4.10 -2.57 -0.91
N ASN A 88 4.86 -3.43 -1.58
CA ASN A 88 5.98 -4.16 -1.01
C ASN A 88 7.32 -3.56 -1.45
N GLN A 89 8.43 -4.18 -1.03
CA GLN A 89 9.78 -3.72 -1.33
C GLN A 89 9.98 -3.51 -2.85
N GLY A 90 10.35 -2.29 -3.22
CA GLY A 90 10.59 -1.93 -4.62
C GLY A 90 9.35 -1.61 -5.46
N GLN A 91 8.14 -1.73 -4.90
CA GLN A 91 6.86 -1.52 -5.58
C GLN A 91 6.10 -0.31 -5.01
N SER A 92 6.71 0.87 -5.09
CA SER A 92 6.06 2.14 -4.77
C SER A 92 6.07 3.09 -5.96
N LEU A 93 5.08 3.98 -5.99
CA LEU A 93 4.96 5.05 -6.98
C LEU A 93 4.09 6.19 -6.43
N LEU A 94 4.13 7.34 -7.10
CA LEU A 94 3.29 8.49 -6.83
C LEU A 94 2.38 8.73 -8.04
N VAL A 95 1.07 8.73 -7.81
CA VAL A 95 0.09 9.19 -8.80
C VAL A 95 -0.21 10.65 -8.53
N VAL A 96 -0.01 11.51 -9.52
CA VAL A 96 -0.37 12.92 -9.45
C VAL A 96 -1.65 13.13 -10.22
N TRP A 97 -2.58 13.87 -9.66
CA TRP A 97 -3.92 14.05 -10.21
C TRP A 97 -4.03 15.36 -10.98
N SER A 98 -4.91 15.40 -11.98
CA SER A 98 -5.22 16.65 -12.70
C SER A 98 -5.85 17.71 -11.79
N ASP A 99 -6.55 17.26 -10.75
CA ASP A 99 -7.29 18.10 -9.81
C ASP A 99 -7.60 17.33 -8.52
N ASN A 100 -8.25 18.01 -7.57
CA ASN A 100 -8.60 17.45 -6.26
C ASN A 100 -9.67 16.37 -6.27
N THR A 101 -10.39 16.16 -7.39
CA THR A 101 -11.40 15.10 -7.51
C THR A 101 -10.75 13.72 -7.66
N ARG A 102 -9.47 13.67 -8.06
CA ARG A 102 -8.68 12.44 -8.22
C ARG A 102 -9.35 11.40 -9.15
N THR A 103 -9.96 11.90 -10.22
CA THR A 103 -10.65 11.08 -11.24
C THR A 103 -9.80 10.84 -12.49
N LYS A 104 -8.73 11.63 -12.67
CA LYS A 104 -7.86 11.55 -13.84
C LYS A 104 -6.40 11.79 -13.42
N PRO A 105 -5.49 10.82 -13.66
CA PRO A 105 -4.07 11.03 -13.41
C PRO A 105 -3.51 12.05 -14.41
N LEU A 106 -2.69 12.96 -13.90
CA LEU A 106 -1.85 13.84 -14.68
C LEU A 106 -0.56 13.11 -15.09
N ASP A 107 0.13 12.54 -14.11
CA ASP A 107 1.33 11.73 -14.31
C ASP A 107 1.46 10.63 -13.24
N VAL A 108 2.38 9.70 -13.49
CA VAL A 108 2.86 8.73 -12.51
C VAL A 108 4.37 8.85 -12.42
N ARG A 109 4.90 9.08 -11.23
CA ARG A 109 6.32 9.35 -10.99
C ARG A 109 6.82 8.73 -9.70
N ASN A 110 8.11 8.96 -9.39
CA ASN A 110 8.78 8.39 -8.21
C ASN A 110 8.63 6.86 -8.13
N LEU A 111 8.76 6.20 -9.29
CA LEU A 111 8.67 4.75 -9.43
C LEU A 111 9.86 4.10 -8.72
N ALA A 112 9.59 3.12 -7.87
CA ALA A 112 10.65 2.28 -7.30
C ALA A 112 11.18 1.25 -8.32
N TRP A 113 12.24 0.54 -7.94
CA TRP A 113 13.05 -0.27 -8.87
C TRP A 113 12.33 -1.44 -9.55
N ALA A 114 11.20 -1.92 -9.02
CA ALA A 114 10.46 -3.03 -9.61
C ALA A 114 9.66 -2.65 -10.87
N TRP A 115 9.47 -1.35 -11.13
CA TRP A 115 8.73 -0.86 -12.30
C TRP A 115 9.66 -0.67 -13.50
N LYS A 116 9.39 -1.38 -14.59
CA LYS A 116 10.27 -1.43 -15.77
C LYS A 116 9.47 -1.42 -17.07
N THR A 117 10.04 -0.89 -18.15
CA THR A 117 9.50 -1.07 -19.51
C THR A 117 9.70 -2.50 -20.01
N ARG A 118 9.18 -2.83 -21.21
CA ARG A 118 9.37 -4.15 -21.84
C ARG A 118 10.85 -4.44 -22.11
N GLU A 119 11.62 -3.41 -22.37
CA GLU A 119 13.07 -3.45 -22.62
C GLU A 119 13.88 -3.54 -21.32
N GLY A 120 13.23 -3.55 -20.14
CA GLY A 120 13.89 -3.60 -18.84
C GLY A 120 14.36 -2.24 -18.31
N ILE A 121 13.97 -1.14 -18.95
CA ILE A 121 14.36 0.22 -18.54
C ILE A 121 13.56 0.66 -17.32
N GLY A 122 14.25 1.16 -16.28
CA GLY A 122 13.62 1.84 -15.14
C GLY A 122 14.67 2.24 -14.10
N VAL A 123 14.26 2.50 -12.87
CA VAL A 123 15.20 2.93 -11.82
C VAL A 123 16.30 1.88 -11.61
N GLY A 124 17.56 2.34 -11.63
CA GLY A 124 18.74 1.48 -11.51
C GLY A 124 19.32 0.98 -12.84
N THR A 125 18.69 1.23 -13.99
CA THR A 125 19.28 0.90 -15.30
C THR A 125 20.53 1.75 -15.54
N PRO A 126 21.69 1.14 -15.85
CA PRO A 126 22.94 1.88 -16.08
C PRO A 126 22.85 2.87 -17.24
N LEU A 127 23.50 4.04 -17.10
CA LEU A 127 23.54 5.04 -18.16
C LEU A 127 24.17 4.50 -19.45
N SER A 128 25.14 3.59 -19.36
CA SER A 128 25.74 2.92 -20.51
C SER A 128 24.71 2.14 -21.34
N GLU A 129 23.74 1.51 -20.66
CA GLU A 129 22.65 0.77 -21.31
C GLU A 129 21.60 1.72 -21.91
N LEU A 130 21.23 2.78 -21.18
CA LEU A 130 20.25 3.78 -21.65
C LEU A 130 20.68 4.45 -22.97
N ARG A 131 21.99 4.67 -23.18
CA ARG A 131 22.51 5.27 -24.41
C ARG A 131 22.19 4.47 -25.67
N ASN A 132 21.86 3.18 -25.55
CA ASN A 132 21.46 2.37 -26.70
C ASN A 132 20.05 2.70 -27.18
N TYR A 133 19.21 3.29 -26.33
CA TYR A 133 17.80 3.60 -26.61
C TYR A 133 17.56 5.09 -26.91
N VAL A 134 18.50 5.96 -26.53
CA VAL A 134 18.35 7.43 -26.58
C VAL A 134 19.07 8.05 -27.80
N ARG A 135 19.42 7.27 -28.83
CA ARG A 135 20.02 7.84 -30.05
C ARG A 135 18.92 8.24 -31.04
N SER A 136 18.54 9.52 -30.99
CA SER A 136 17.90 10.27 -32.08
C SER A 136 18.96 11.00 -32.89
#